data_AF-A0A6P1DBG0-F1
#
_entry.id   AF-A0A6P1DBG0-F1
#
_cell.length_a   1.000
_cell.length_b   1.000
_cell.length_c   1.000
_cell.angle_alpha   90.00
_cell.angle_beta   90.00
_cell.angle_gamma   90.00
#
_symmetry.space_group_name_H-M   'P 1'
#
loop_
_entity.id
_entity.type
_entity.pdbx_description
1 polymer ?
#
loop_
_entity_poly.entity_id
_entity_poly.type
_entity_poly.pdbx_seq_one_letter_code
_entity_poly.pdbx_strand_id
1 'polypeptide(L)'
;MINQHSRFHAIRRAFTSTVTIGLLATSVMACGDTLTGSPLPGEIDVRNLDTGQYPTEPVDAHDDPIRAPFYDMKQVAGMRVADYVATADEIDPALKYTLEDQVTFEVMIESEFDRFGTDMRTIAETNRYLYAFASGGSSEPAYITQLSRQWPKKSEPKSTTLATIVLQFPDEDSAKLAAQQFHDRDLAQFTEKNRPVALDKYPGAHSHWNPESPFMRSTIAHGTYVVGYQISAPSNDLQALTSLTEKAYDTQLPLLDQLPPITDVQLLSLPWDPDRLVVRAMDPLNSGAPSLGDSSSSVGLRGILHVAPDRATARSSYKAMNAVRFGSAGDSIVVRTENDESARKAVTDKLFPFATTRSAAPPLNIPDSTCAETSEKYGTARFDRFVCMVAYHNYVGIVTSDQLVDVHQRAAAQYSILANAR
;
A
#
# COMPACT_ATOMS: atom_id res chain seq x y z
N MET A 1 -63.46 -33.65 27.45
CA MET A 1 -63.61 -34.88 26.62
C MET A 1 -62.23 -35.53 26.62
N ILE A 2 -61.93 -36.45 27.56
CA ILE A 2 -62.10 -37.93 27.46
C ILE A 2 -61.39 -38.44 26.18
N ASN A 3 -60.43 -39.37 26.12
CA ASN A 3 -59.71 -40.29 27.03
C ASN A 3 -58.44 -40.72 26.24
N GLN A 4 -57.23 -40.78 26.82
CA GLN A 4 -56.58 -41.98 27.41
C GLN A 4 -56.39 -43.24 26.53
N HIS A 5 -55.11 -43.65 26.48
CA HIS A 5 -54.55 -45.03 26.44
C HIS A 5 -54.86 -45.92 25.23
N SER A 6 -53.93 -46.71 24.68
CA SER A 6 -53.21 -47.82 25.34
C SER A 6 -52.18 -48.41 24.35
N ARG A 7 -50.89 -48.48 24.70
CA ARG A 7 -50.09 -49.67 25.06
C ARG A 7 -49.95 -50.79 24.01
N PHE A 8 -48.68 -50.99 23.61
CA PHE A 8 -47.92 -52.25 23.52
C PHE A 8 -48.66 -53.55 23.22
N HIS A 9 -48.22 -54.26 22.18
CA HIS A 9 -47.95 -55.70 22.24
C HIS A 9 -46.78 -56.07 21.33
N ALA A 10 -45.75 -56.66 21.94
CA ALA A 10 -44.64 -57.33 21.27
C ALA A 10 -45.06 -58.75 20.91
N ILE A 11 -44.72 -59.23 19.70
CA ILE A 11 -44.64 -60.67 19.41
C ILE A 11 -43.35 -60.92 18.62
N ARG A 12 -42.38 -61.52 19.30
CA ARG A 12 -41.30 -62.32 18.72
C ARG A 12 -41.88 -63.66 18.27
N ARG A 13 -41.61 -64.08 17.03
CA ARG A 13 -41.38 -65.49 16.69
C ARG A 13 -40.27 -65.60 15.65
N ALA A 14 -39.40 -66.56 15.91
CA ALA A 14 -38.17 -66.88 15.19
C ALA A 14 -38.33 -68.18 14.39
N PHE A 15 -37.32 -68.46 13.55
CA PHE A 15 -37.04 -69.69 12.78
C PHE A 15 -37.96 -69.95 11.57
N THR A 16 -37.51 -70.36 10.37
CA THR A 16 -36.28 -71.07 9.99
C THR A 16 -35.99 -70.88 8.49
N SER A 17 -34.70 -70.80 8.17
CA SER A 17 -33.94 -71.20 6.97
C SER A 17 -34.65 -71.85 5.76
N THR A 18 -34.44 -71.27 4.57
CA THR A 18 -34.06 -72.05 3.37
C THR A 18 -33.01 -71.31 2.56
N VAL A 19 -31.88 -71.99 2.36
CA VAL A 19 -30.72 -71.61 1.57
C VAL A 19 -31.03 -71.82 0.08
N THR A 20 -30.78 -70.81 -0.76
CA THR A 20 -30.55 -71.02 -2.19
C THR A 20 -29.33 -70.22 -2.61
N ILE A 21 -28.20 -70.93 -2.68
CA ILE A 21 -26.93 -70.50 -3.26
C ILE A 21 -27.13 -70.41 -4.77
N GLY A 22 -27.06 -69.20 -5.31
CA GLY A 22 -26.98 -68.94 -6.75
C GLY A 22 -25.70 -68.17 -7.04
N LEU A 23 -24.67 -68.88 -7.48
CA LEU A 23 -23.44 -68.32 -8.03
C LEU A 23 -23.76 -67.32 -9.15
N LEU A 24 -23.38 -66.05 -8.97
CA LEU A 24 -23.16 -65.08 -10.03
C LEU A 24 -22.08 -64.09 -9.57
N ALA A 25 -20.86 -64.61 -9.45
CA ALA A 25 -19.66 -63.80 -9.43
C ALA A 25 -18.82 -64.20 -10.64
N THR A 26 -18.67 -63.28 -11.60
CA THR A 26 -17.37 -62.81 -12.11
C THR A 26 -17.57 -61.89 -13.31
N SER A 27 -16.80 -60.80 -13.32
CA SER A 27 -16.40 -59.94 -14.45
C SER A 27 -17.01 -58.55 -14.59
N VAL A 28 -16.80 -57.68 -13.59
CA VAL A 28 -16.46 -56.26 -13.83
C VAL A 28 -15.38 -55.83 -12.83
N MET A 29 -14.15 -56.27 -13.07
CA MET A 29 -12.93 -55.65 -12.50
C MET A 29 -11.95 -55.52 -13.66
N ALA A 30 -12.09 -54.44 -14.41
CA ALA A 30 -11.10 -54.02 -15.40
C ALA A 30 -11.07 -52.49 -15.39
N CYS A 31 -9.90 -51.95 -15.04
CA CYS A 31 -9.52 -50.53 -15.07
C CYS A 31 -10.14 -49.62 -14.00
N GLY A 32 -9.85 -49.92 -12.73
CA GLY A 32 -9.79 -48.89 -11.69
C GLY A 32 -8.34 -48.71 -11.29
N ASP A 33 -7.59 -47.87 -12.02
CA ASP A 33 -6.31 -47.38 -11.50
C ASP A 33 -6.65 -46.56 -10.25
N THR A 34 -6.37 -47.12 -9.08
CA THR A 34 -6.35 -46.34 -7.84
C THR A 34 -5.20 -45.37 -7.94
N LEU A 35 -5.47 -44.15 -8.40
CA LEU A 35 -4.54 -43.03 -8.30
C LEU A 35 -4.27 -42.81 -6.80
N THR A 36 -3.13 -43.30 -6.32
CA THR A 36 -2.61 -42.94 -5.01
C THR A 36 -2.19 -41.48 -5.04
N GLY A 37 -3.06 -40.62 -4.52
CA GLY A 37 -2.80 -39.21 -4.29
C GLY A 37 -3.87 -38.68 -3.34
N SER A 38 -3.49 -37.80 -2.41
CA SER A 38 -4.48 -37.00 -1.69
C SER A 38 -5.14 -36.09 -2.73
N PRO A 39 -6.48 -36.07 -2.87
CA PRO A 39 -7.13 -35.10 -3.74
C PRO A 39 -6.77 -33.70 -3.22
N LEU A 40 -5.90 -33.02 -3.95
CA LEU A 40 -5.78 -31.57 -3.83
C LEU A 40 -7.07 -30.99 -4.41
N PRO A 41 -7.64 -29.93 -3.82
CA PRO A 41 -8.71 -29.18 -4.48
C PRO A 41 -8.26 -28.88 -5.91
N GLY A 42 -9.00 -29.39 -6.90
CA GLY A 42 -8.74 -29.05 -8.29
C GLY A 42 -8.94 -27.55 -8.48
N GLU A 43 -8.11 -26.93 -9.32
CA GLU A 43 -8.32 -25.55 -9.70
C GLU A 43 -9.72 -25.37 -10.30
N ILE A 44 -10.44 -24.35 -9.83
CA ILE A 44 -11.75 -24.03 -10.35
C ILE A 44 -11.62 -23.47 -11.77
N ASP A 45 -12.65 -23.68 -12.60
CA ASP A 45 -12.71 -23.04 -13.91
C ASP A 45 -13.11 -21.56 -13.77
N VAL A 46 -12.10 -20.69 -13.77
CA VAL A 46 -12.25 -19.23 -13.56
C VAL A 46 -13.12 -18.54 -14.61
N ARG A 47 -13.36 -19.17 -15.77
CA ARG A 47 -14.23 -18.64 -16.85
C ARG A 47 -15.71 -18.58 -16.47
N ASN A 48 -16.10 -19.29 -15.40
CA ASN A 48 -17.48 -19.31 -14.91
C ASN A 48 -17.71 -18.34 -13.73
N LEU A 49 -16.68 -17.58 -13.32
CA LEU A 49 -16.81 -16.59 -12.26
C LEU A 49 -17.55 -15.34 -12.76
N ASP A 50 -18.37 -14.72 -11.91
CA ASP A 50 -19.01 -13.44 -12.21
C ASP A 50 -18.01 -12.31 -11.96
N THR A 51 -17.30 -11.90 -13.02
CA THR A 51 -16.30 -10.83 -12.97
C THR A 51 -16.87 -9.47 -13.41
N GLY A 52 -18.17 -9.40 -13.72
CA GLY A 52 -18.79 -8.19 -14.26
C GLY A 52 -18.08 -7.69 -15.52
N GLN A 53 -17.66 -6.42 -15.49
CA GLN A 53 -16.95 -5.74 -16.58
C GLN A 53 -15.42 -5.74 -16.43
N TYR A 54 -14.91 -6.32 -15.34
CA TYR A 54 -13.49 -6.23 -15.00
C TYR A 54 -12.66 -7.25 -15.80
N PRO A 55 -11.38 -6.93 -16.11
CA PRO A 55 -10.50 -7.83 -16.82
C PRO A 55 -10.23 -9.11 -16.01
N THR A 56 -9.96 -10.20 -16.72
CA THR A 56 -9.74 -11.52 -16.10
C THR A 56 -8.37 -12.12 -16.41
N GLU A 57 -7.57 -11.41 -17.19
CA GLU A 57 -6.22 -11.79 -17.57
C GLU A 57 -5.25 -10.69 -17.12
N PRO A 58 -4.00 -11.03 -16.77
CA PRO A 58 -2.95 -10.05 -16.54
C PRO A 58 -2.80 -9.08 -17.71
N VAL A 59 -2.37 -7.85 -17.44
CA VAL A 59 -2.14 -6.83 -18.47
C VAL A 59 -1.19 -7.33 -19.57
N ASP A 60 -0.21 -8.16 -19.20
CA ASP A 60 0.79 -8.75 -20.09
C ASP A 60 0.45 -10.16 -20.60
N ALA A 61 -0.83 -10.59 -20.52
CA ALA A 61 -1.23 -11.95 -20.88
C ALA A 61 -1.01 -12.32 -22.36
N HIS A 62 -0.91 -11.33 -23.25
CA HIS A 62 -0.77 -11.53 -24.70
C HIS A 62 0.48 -10.88 -25.30
N ASP A 63 1.31 -10.21 -24.49
CA ASP A 63 2.44 -9.39 -24.95
C ASP A 63 3.77 -9.78 -24.27
N ASP A 64 4.88 -9.26 -24.81
CA ASP A 64 6.19 -9.22 -24.14
C ASP A 64 6.10 -8.36 -22.86
N PRO A 65 7.03 -8.51 -21.88
CA PRO A 65 7.01 -7.76 -20.63
C PRO A 65 6.82 -6.25 -20.86
N ILE A 66 5.94 -5.61 -20.06
CA ILE A 66 5.64 -4.18 -20.18
C ILE A 66 6.94 -3.36 -20.14
N ARG A 67 7.31 -2.81 -21.30
CA ARG A 67 8.46 -1.92 -21.42
C ARG A 67 8.01 -0.51 -21.14
N ALA A 68 8.03 -0.14 -19.86
CA ALA A 68 7.81 1.22 -19.44
C ALA A 68 8.74 2.17 -20.19
N PRO A 69 8.23 3.26 -20.77
CA PRO A 69 9.04 4.18 -21.54
C PRO A 69 10.01 4.94 -20.64
N PHE A 70 11.15 5.37 -21.20
CA PHE A 70 12.24 5.96 -20.42
C PHE A 70 11.83 7.21 -19.61
N TYR A 71 10.81 7.95 -20.06
CA TYR A 71 10.32 9.14 -19.37
C TYR A 71 9.55 8.82 -18.09
N ASP A 72 9.00 7.61 -17.94
CA ASP A 72 8.32 7.15 -16.72
C ASP A 72 9.30 6.58 -15.68
N MET A 73 10.57 6.39 -16.03
CA MET A 73 11.56 5.78 -15.12
C MET A 73 11.86 6.63 -13.88
N LYS A 74 11.59 7.93 -13.91
CA LYS A 74 11.63 8.77 -12.70
C LYS A 74 10.65 8.30 -11.64
N GLN A 75 9.50 7.78 -12.06
CA GLN A 75 8.47 7.24 -11.17
C GLN A 75 8.92 5.92 -10.56
N VAL A 76 9.54 5.03 -11.37
CA VAL A 76 10.16 3.79 -10.87
C VAL A 76 11.27 4.09 -9.86
N ALA A 77 12.09 5.11 -10.12
CA ALA A 77 13.09 5.58 -9.16
C ALA A 77 12.46 6.15 -7.88
N GLY A 78 11.33 6.84 -7.99
CA GLY A 78 10.48 7.27 -6.87
C GLY A 78 10.01 6.10 -6.01
N MET A 79 9.50 5.03 -6.63
CA MET A 79 9.09 3.81 -5.92
C MET A 79 10.26 3.13 -5.21
N ARG A 80 11.43 3.12 -5.84
CA ARG A 80 12.65 2.58 -5.25
C ARG A 80 13.04 3.33 -3.97
N VAL A 81 12.98 4.66 -3.97
CA VAL A 81 13.30 5.44 -2.76
C VAL A 81 12.19 5.38 -1.71
N ALA A 82 10.93 5.11 -2.08
CA ALA A 82 9.82 4.93 -1.15
C ALA A 82 10.12 3.91 -0.05
N ASP A 83 10.83 2.82 -0.37
CA ASP A 83 11.24 1.80 0.60
C ASP A 83 12.28 2.29 1.63
N TYR A 84 12.87 3.46 1.40
CA TYR A 84 13.93 4.08 2.18
C TYR A 84 13.56 5.49 2.68
N VAL A 85 12.31 5.93 2.49
CA VAL A 85 11.78 7.13 3.15
C VAL A 85 11.06 6.70 4.42
N ALA A 86 11.43 7.26 5.57
CA ALA A 86 10.79 6.92 6.84
C ALA A 86 9.31 7.30 6.82
N THR A 87 8.44 6.40 7.28
CA THR A 87 7.04 6.78 7.50
C THR A 87 6.94 7.70 8.73
N ALA A 88 5.90 8.54 8.78
CA ALA A 88 5.76 9.50 9.88
C ALA A 88 5.67 8.82 11.26
N ASP A 89 5.05 7.64 11.35
CA ASP A 89 4.97 6.82 12.56
C ASP A 89 6.31 6.17 12.98
N GLU A 90 7.24 5.97 12.04
CA GLU A 90 8.61 5.53 12.34
C GLU A 90 9.43 6.67 12.96
N ILE A 91 9.20 7.92 12.53
CA ILE A 91 9.82 9.12 13.12
C ILE A 91 9.19 9.41 14.49
N ASP A 92 7.86 9.45 14.57
CA ASP A 92 7.14 9.64 15.82
C ASP A 92 5.85 8.81 15.86
N PRO A 93 5.71 7.85 16.79
CA PRO A 93 4.53 6.97 16.87
C PRO A 93 3.19 7.72 17.03
N ALA A 94 3.20 8.98 17.46
CA ALA A 94 1.99 9.79 17.51
C ALA A 94 1.45 10.10 16.10
N LEU A 95 2.32 10.21 15.08
CA LEU A 95 2.00 10.64 13.72
C LEU A 95 1.37 9.55 12.85
N LYS A 96 0.30 8.93 13.35
CA LYS A 96 -0.34 7.76 12.75
C LYS A 96 -1.35 8.06 11.63
N TYR A 97 -1.83 9.30 11.52
CA TYR A 97 -2.81 9.69 10.49
C TYR A 97 -2.10 10.13 9.21
N THR A 98 -2.69 9.83 8.06
CA THR A 98 -2.28 10.44 6.78
C THR A 98 -2.62 11.94 6.77
N LEU A 99 -1.89 12.70 5.95
CA LEU A 99 -2.17 14.12 5.67
C LEU A 99 -3.09 14.32 4.45
N GLU A 100 -3.51 13.23 3.82
CA GLU A 100 -4.41 13.19 2.66
C GLU A 100 -5.87 13.04 3.11
N ASP A 101 -6.79 13.60 2.34
CA ASP A 101 -8.23 13.57 2.61
C ASP A 101 -8.98 12.52 1.77
N GLN A 102 -8.40 12.08 0.65
CA GLN A 102 -8.82 10.89 -0.10
C GLN A 102 -7.78 9.78 0.07
N VAL A 103 -8.23 8.54 0.28
CA VAL A 103 -7.35 7.38 0.26
C VAL A 103 -7.21 6.96 -1.18
N THR A 104 -6.09 7.26 -1.79
CA THR A 104 -5.71 6.66 -3.07
C THR A 104 -4.47 5.79 -2.81
N PHE A 105 -4.33 4.66 -3.49
CA PHE A 105 -3.12 3.80 -3.37
C PHE A 105 -1.93 4.41 -4.13
N GLU A 106 -1.89 5.73 -4.14
CA GLU A 106 -1.11 6.58 -5.02
C GLU A 106 -0.04 7.29 -4.20
N VAL A 107 1.18 7.26 -4.70
CA VAL A 107 2.31 7.91 -4.03
C VAL A 107 2.54 9.29 -4.63
N MET A 108 2.57 10.30 -3.78
CA MET A 108 2.77 11.69 -4.16
C MET A 108 4.22 11.96 -4.62
N ILE A 109 4.40 12.59 -5.78
CA ILE A 109 5.72 13.15 -6.15
C ILE A 109 5.66 14.55 -6.73
N GLU A 110 4.90 14.78 -7.82
CA GLU A 110 5.15 15.98 -8.61
C GLU A 110 4.40 17.21 -8.07
N SER A 111 3.15 17.12 -7.61
CA SER A 111 2.35 18.29 -7.21
C SER A 111 2.80 18.99 -5.93
N GLU A 112 3.67 18.37 -5.11
CA GLU A 112 3.92 18.81 -3.74
C GLU A 112 5.20 19.65 -3.54
N PHE A 113 5.99 19.97 -4.57
CA PHE A 113 7.20 20.80 -4.38
C PHE A 113 6.87 22.12 -3.66
N ASP A 114 5.75 22.74 -4.03
CA ASP A 114 5.28 23.99 -3.44
C ASP A 114 4.85 23.83 -1.97
N ARG A 115 4.61 22.59 -1.50
CA ARG A 115 4.39 22.28 -0.08
C ARG A 115 5.63 22.55 0.76
N PHE A 116 6.80 22.29 0.21
CA PHE A 116 8.05 22.37 0.96
C PHE A 116 8.71 23.75 0.87
N GLY A 117 8.27 24.61 -0.04
CA GLY A 117 8.86 25.93 -0.23
C GLY A 117 8.50 26.60 -1.55
N THR A 118 8.73 27.90 -1.63
CA THR A 118 8.56 28.67 -2.88
C THR A 118 9.62 28.30 -3.92
N ASP A 119 9.21 28.21 -5.20
CA ASP A 119 10.07 27.91 -6.36
C ASP A 119 10.85 26.58 -6.30
N MET A 120 10.51 25.67 -5.38
CA MET A 120 11.30 24.45 -5.16
C MET A 120 11.39 23.58 -6.40
N ARG A 121 10.32 23.45 -7.19
CA ARG A 121 10.39 22.68 -8.45
C ARG A 121 11.42 23.28 -9.40
N THR A 122 11.36 24.58 -9.64
CA THR A 122 12.30 25.30 -10.53
C THR A 122 13.74 25.14 -10.07
N ILE A 123 13.99 25.23 -8.76
CA ILE A 123 15.32 25.04 -8.17
C ILE A 123 15.79 23.59 -8.36
N ALA A 124 14.93 22.62 -8.10
CA ALA A 124 15.26 21.20 -8.29
C ALA A 124 15.61 20.91 -9.75
N GLU A 125 14.80 21.38 -10.70
CA GLU A 125 15.02 21.24 -12.14
C GLU A 125 16.33 21.91 -12.60
N THR A 126 16.59 23.12 -12.11
CA THR A 126 17.83 23.86 -12.41
C THR A 126 19.07 23.08 -11.95
N ASN A 127 18.99 22.45 -10.79
CA ASN A 127 20.04 21.59 -10.24
C ASN A 127 19.94 20.13 -10.75
N ARG A 128 19.05 19.86 -11.72
CA ARG A 128 18.92 18.57 -12.42
C ARG A 128 18.58 17.38 -11.52
N TYR A 129 17.69 17.56 -10.55
CA TYR A 129 17.19 16.44 -9.77
C TYR A 129 16.71 15.30 -10.70
N LEU A 130 17.00 14.07 -10.31
CA LEU A 130 16.71 12.87 -11.09
C LEU A 130 15.28 12.41 -10.84
N TYR A 131 14.90 12.32 -9.56
CA TYR A 131 13.59 11.90 -9.10
C TYR A 131 13.34 12.44 -7.68
N ALA A 132 12.09 12.35 -7.24
CA ALA A 132 11.69 12.71 -5.88
C ALA A 132 10.68 11.71 -5.33
N PHE A 133 10.41 11.80 -4.03
CA PHE A 133 9.32 11.12 -3.35
C PHE A 133 8.87 11.95 -2.15
N ALA A 134 7.56 12.08 -1.93
CA ALA A 134 7.02 12.80 -0.78
C ALA A 134 6.13 11.91 0.08
N SER A 135 6.06 12.23 1.37
CA SER A 135 5.13 11.59 2.29
C SER A 135 4.77 12.52 3.46
N GLY A 136 3.83 12.10 4.29
CA GLY A 136 3.57 12.79 5.53
C GLY A 136 2.63 12.06 6.48
N GLY A 137 2.52 12.61 7.67
CA GLY A 137 1.58 12.16 8.69
C GLY A 137 1.29 13.20 9.75
N SER A 138 0.29 12.90 10.57
CA SER A 138 -0.24 13.78 11.59
C SER A 138 -0.62 13.02 12.85
N SER A 139 -0.56 13.71 13.99
CA SER A 139 -1.02 13.17 15.26
C SER A 139 -2.54 13.15 15.42
N GLU A 140 -3.23 13.93 14.59
CA GLU A 140 -4.68 14.02 14.52
C GLU A 140 -5.15 13.97 13.05
N PRO A 141 -6.43 13.68 12.77
CA PRO A 141 -7.02 13.84 11.45
C PRO A 141 -6.94 15.28 10.91
N ALA A 142 -5.83 15.65 10.28
CA ALA A 142 -5.53 17.01 9.87
C ALA A 142 -5.07 17.06 8.42
N TYR A 143 -5.44 18.13 7.73
CA TYR A 143 -4.85 18.48 6.44
C TYR A 143 -4.11 19.80 6.56
N ILE A 144 -3.13 19.98 5.67
CA ILE A 144 -2.38 21.23 5.54
C ILE A 144 -2.95 21.99 4.35
N THR A 145 -3.50 23.17 4.59
CA THR A 145 -3.83 24.09 3.51
C THR A 145 -2.59 24.88 3.14
N GLN A 146 -2.21 24.81 1.87
CA GLN A 146 -1.08 25.55 1.36
C GLN A 146 -1.35 26.10 -0.03
N LEU A 147 -1.10 27.39 -0.20
CA LEU A 147 -0.98 28.04 -1.49
C LEU A 147 0.49 28.46 -1.60
N SER A 148 1.11 28.30 -2.77
CA SER A 148 2.56 28.52 -2.99
C SER A 148 3.12 29.88 -2.54
N ARG A 149 2.25 30.85 -2.27
CA ARG A 149 2.57 32.21 -1.79
C ARG A 149 2.14 32.50 -0.35
N GLN A 150 1.64 31.51 0.38
CA GLN A 150 1.19 31.66 1.75
C GLN A 150 1.94 30.69 2.67
N TRP A 151 2.22 31.17 3.87
CA TRP A 151 2.77 30.31 4.91
C TRP A 151 1.74 29.21 5.28
N PRO A 152 2.19 27.96 5.55
CA PRO A 152 1.30 26.85 5.81
C PRO A 152 0.30 27.10 6.95
N LYS A 153 -0.88 26.51 6.82
CA LYS A 153 -1.90 26.45 7.86
C LYS A 153 -2.41 25.02 7.98
N LYS A 154 -2.79 24.62 9.19
CA LYS A 154 -3.38 23.31 9.47
C LYS A 154 -4.84 23.44 9.92
N SER A 155 -5.67 22.49 9.52
CA SER A 155 -7.08 22.43 9.91
C SER A 155 -7.27 22.18 11.42
N GLU A 156 -6.36 21.42 12.01
CA GLU A 156 -6.41 21.03 13.43
C GLU A 156 -5.30 21.75 14.23
N PRO A 157 -5.62 22.80 15.01
CA PRO A 157 -4.59 23.60 15.70
C PRO A 157 -3.71 22.81 16.68
N LYS A 158 -4.25 21.71 17.24
CA LYS A 158 -3.55 20.88 18.23
C LYS A 158 -2.73 19.74 17.62
N SER A 159 -2.79 19.52 16.30
CA SER A 159 -2.05 18.42 15.68
C SER A 159 -0.55 18.71 15.60
N THR A 160 0.27 17.67 15.69
CA THR A 160 1.64 17.69 15.17
C THR A 160 1.58 17.14 13.77
N THR A 161 2.24 17.77 12.80
CA THR A 161 2.29 17.28 11.42
C THR A 161 3.72 17.22 10.94
N LEU A 162 4.03 16.23 10.11
CA LEU A 162 5.33 16.11 9.45
C LEU A 162 5.09 15.71 8.01
N ALA A 163 5.63 16.49 7.09
CA ALA A 163 5.75 16.12 5.69
C ALA A 163 7.22 16.04 5.32
N THR A 164 7.56 15.09 4.48
CA THR A 164 8.92 14.81 4.00
C THR A 164 8.93 14.85 2.48
N ILE A 165 10.00 15.38 1.90
CA ILE A 165 10.38 15.16 0.51
C ILE A 165 11.83 14.67 0.47
N VAL A 166 12.09 13.66 -0.36
CA VAL A 166 13.44 13.19 -0.65
C VAL A 166 13.67 13.32 -2.15
N LEU A 167 14.79 13.94 -2.53
CA LEU A 167 15.20 14.10 -3.92
C LEU A 167 16.59 13.52 -4.09
N GLN A 168 16.86 12.91 -5.25
CA GLN A 168 18.23 12.60 -5.65
C GLN A 168 18.70 13.56 -6.73
N PHE A 169 19.93 14.03 -6.60
CA PHE A 169 20.65 14.85 -7.58
C PHE A 169 21.74 14.04 -8.28
N PRO A 170 22.32 14.56 -9.38
CA PRO A 170 23.37 13.86 -10.12
C PRO A 170 24.66 13.67 -9.31
N ASP A 171 24.96 14.62 -8.41
CA ASP A 171 26.17 14.65 -7.59
C ASP A 171 25.93 15.41 -6.27
N GLU A 172 26.90 15.32 -5.35
CA GLU A 172 26.81 15.94 -4.03
C GLU A 172 26.78 17.47 -4.07
N ASP A 173 27.49 18.09 -5.02
CA ASP A 173 27.57 19.54 -5.11
C ASP A 173 26.23 20.12 -5.55
N SER A 174 25.57 19.47 -6.51
CA SER A 174 24.20 19.78 -6.93
C SER A 174 23.21 19.61 -5.79
N ALA A 175 23.34 18.55 -4.98
CA ALA A 175 22.51 18.33 -3.80
C ALA A 175 22.70 19.43 -2.73
N LYS A 176 23.95 19.75 -2.38
CA LYS A 176 24.29 20.82 -1.42
C LYS A 176 23.78 22.17 -1.88
N LEU A 177 24.00 22.51 -3.16
CA LEU A 177 23.53 23.75 -3.75
C LEU A 177 22.00 23.84 -3.74
N ALA A 178 21.31 22.77 -4.13
CA ALA A 178 19.85 22.73 -4.12
C ALA A 178 19.29 22.87 -2.69
N ALA A 179 19.85 22.15 -1.70
CA ALA A 179 19.42 22.23 -0.31
C ALA A 179 19.51 23.66 0.25
N GLN A 180 20.63 24.35 -0.03
CA GLN A 180 20.80 25.75 0.33
C GLN A 180 19.82 26.66 -0.41
N GLN A 181 19.68 26.51 -1.73
CA GLN A 181 18.78 27.34 -2.54
C GLN A 181 17.32 27.19 -2.13
N PHE A 182 16.86 25.99 -1.78
CA PHE A 182 15.50 25.78 -1.24
C PHE A 182 15.28 26.63 0.01
N HIS A 183 16.22 26.60 0.94
CA HIS A 183 16.15 27.41 2.16
C HIS A 183 16.20 28.91 1.88
N ASP A 184 17.20 29.37 1.13
CA ASP A 184 17.43 30.79 0.87
C ASP A 184 16.22 31.43 0.18
N ARG A 185 15.60 30.72 -0.76
CA ARG A 185 14.44 31.21 -1.52
C ARG A 185 13.18 31.27 -0.69
N ASP A 186 12.92 30.25 0.11
CA ASP A 186 11.75 30.24 1.00
C ASP A 186 11.89 31.24 2.16
N LEU A 187 13.10 31.38 2.72
CA LEU A 187 13.42 32.40 3.72
C LEU A 187 13.23 33.82 3.14
N ALA A 188 13.72 34.07 1.92
CA ALA A 188 13.60 35.37 1.26
C ALA A 188 12.14 35.76 1.00
N GLN A 189 11.29 34.81 0.59
CA GLN A 189 9.86 35.04 0.34
C GLN A 189 9.12 35.55 1.58
N PHE A 190 9.55 35.15 2.78
CA PHE A 190 8.91 35.51 4.05
C PHE A 190 9.87 36.20 5.02
N THR A 191 10.83 36.99 4.52
CA THR A 191 11.93 37.60 5.30
C THR A 191 11.46 38.30 6.59
N GLU A 192 10.30 38.97 6.58
CA GLU A 192 9.78 39.68 7.75
C GLU A 192 9.31 38.73 8.86
N LYS A 193 8.87 37.52 8.51
CA LYS A 193 8.24 36.53 9.41
C LYS A 193 9.16 35.36 9.74
N ASN A 194 9.92 34.86 8.77
CA ASN A 194 10.77 33.70 8.94
C ASN A 194 12.09 34.10 9.63
N ARG A 195 12.58 33.22 10.50
CA ARG A 195 13.86 33.35 11.19
C ARG A 195 14.69 32.07 10.95
N PRO A 196 15.99 32.20 10.65
CA PRO A 196 16.86 31.04 10.54
C PRO A 196 16.97 30.31 11.88
N VAL A 197 17.18 29.00 11.82
CA VAL A 197 17.32 28.11 12.97
C VAL A 197 18.50 27.18 12.71
N ALA A 198 19.44 27.13 13.64
CA ALA A 198 20.49 26.12 13.65
C ALA A 198 19.97 24.86 14.36
N LEU A 199 20.32 23.68 13.82
CA LEU A 199 20.09 22.40 14.49
C LEU A 199 21.42 21.90 15.03
N ASP A 200 21.52 21.67 16.34
CA ASP A 200 22.78 21.34 17.01
C ASP A 200 23.34 20.00 16.52
N LYS A 201 22.49 19.00 16.31
CA LYS A 201 22.90 17.70 15.76
C LYS A 201 23.24 17.74 14.28
N TYR A 202 22.66 18.68 13.55
CA TYR A 202 22.72 18.76 12.09
C TYR A 202 23.14 20.16 11.62
N PRO A 203 24.39 20.58 11.86
CA PRO A 203 24.87 21.91 11.51
C PRO A 203 24.89 22.19 9.99
N GLY A 204 24.81 21.14 9.16
CA GLY A 204 24.64 21.25 7.71
C GLY A 204 23.19 21.40 7.23
N ALA A 205 22.20 21.36 8.14
CA ALA A 205 20.81 21.57 7.79
C ALA A 205 20.50 23.07 7.67
N HIS A 206 19.75 23.42 6.64
CA HIS A 206 19.26 24.77 6.40
C HIS A 206 17.82 24.88 6.88
N SER A 207 17.63 25.38 8.10
CA SER A 207 16.31 25.42 8.76
C SER A 207 15.85 26.84 9.03
N HIS A 208 14.55 27.07 8.90
CA HIS A 208 13.92 28.31 9.33
C HIS A 208 12.51 28.03 9.85
N TRP A 209 12.01 28.94 10.67
CA TRP A 209 10.66 28.86 11.22
C TRP A 209 10.02 30.26 11.25
N ASN A 210 8.72 30.30 11.46
CA ASN A 210 7.98 31.55 11.64
C ASN A 210 7.54 31.66 13.10
N PRO A 211 8.03 32.60 13.93
CA PRO A 211 7.64 32.69 15.34
C PRO A 211 6.14 32.91 15.60
N GLU A 212 5.40 33.40 14.60
CA GLU A 212 3.94 33.60 14.67
C GLU A 212 3.13 32.38 14.20
N SER A 213 3.80 31.32 13.73
CA SER A 213 3.17 30.12 13.19
C SER A 213 3.86 28.87 13.73
N PRO A 214 3.15 27.79 14.03
CA PRO A 214 3.77 26.63 14.66
C PRO A 214 4.45 25.73 13.62
N PHE A 215 5.10 26.30 12.60
CA PHE A 215 5.72 25.59 11.48
C PHE A 215 7.21 25.90 11.35
N MET A 216 7.96 24.86 11.02
CA MET A 216 9.37 24.90 10.63
C MET A 216 9.55 24.18 9.30
N ARG A 217 10.48 24.67 8.49
CA ARG A 217 11.01 23.96 7.34
C ARG A 217 12.50 23.75 7.51
N SER A 218 12.97 22.62 7.02
CA SER A 218 14.38 22.26 7.08
C SER A 218 14.75 21.46 5.85
N THR A 219 15.92 21.74 5.28
CA THR A 219 16.52 20.94 4.22
C THR A 219 17.94 20.54 4.59
N ILE A 220 18.37 19.34 4.22
CA ILE A 220 19.76 18.90 4.38
C ILE A 220 20.19 18.10 3.15
N ALA A 221 21.42 18.32 2.69
CA ALA A 221 22.05 17.44 1.70
C ALA A 221 22.78 16.29 2.41
N HIS A 222 22.60 15.08 1.91
CA HIS A 222 23.20 13.85 2.42
C HIS A 222 23.69 12.99 1.25
N GLY A 223 24.99 13.07 0.95
CA GLY A 223 25.52 12.56 -0.31
C GLY A 223 24.87 13.26 -1.51
N THR A 224 24.32 12.49 -2.45
CA THR A 224 23.56 13.01 -3.60
C THR A 224 22.08 13.23 -3.31
N TYR A 225 21.62 12.93 -2.09
CA TYR A 225 20.24 13.14 -1.69
C TYR A 225 20.04 14.51 -1.03
N VAL A 226 18.84 15.08 -1.20
CA VAL A 226 18.35 16.17 -0.35
C VAL A 226 17.10 15.68 0.35
N VAL A 227 17.06 15.84 1.67
CA VAL A 227 15.89 15.60 2.50
C VAL A 227 15.32 16.93 2.94
N GLY A 228 14.05 17.15 2.69
CA GLY A 228 13.29 18.31 3.12
C GLY A 228 12.16 17.92 4.06
N TYR A 229 11.97 18.68 5.12
CA TYR A 229 10.85 18.55 6.05
C TYR A 229 10.05 19.83 6.16
N GLN A 230 8.73 19.68 6.22
CA GLN A 230 7.81 20.68 6.76
C GLN A 230 7.15 20.10 8.00
N ILE A 231 7.39 20.72 9.15
CA ILE A 231 6.96 20.21 10.45
C ILE A 231 6.07 21.25 11.12
N SER A 232 5.03 20.79 11.81
CA SER A 232 4.27 21.64 12.73
C SER A 232 4.08 21.00 14.10
N ALA A 233 3.95 21.84 15.11
CA ALA A 233 3.69 21.46 16.50
C ALA A 233 2.35 22.02 16.99
N PRO A 234 1.81 21.57 18.14
CA PRO A 234 0.54 22.09 18.69
C PRO A 234 0.60 23.57 19.11
N SER A 235 1.80 24.13 19.28
CA SER A 235 2.04 25.52 19.67
C SER A 235 3.31 26.05 19.00
N ASN A 236 3.55 27.37 19.07
CA ASN A 236 4.75 28.02 18.53
C ASN A 236 5.97 27.78 19.43
N ASP A 237 6.33 26.50 19.61
CA ASP A 237 7.46 26.05 20.42
C ASP A 237 8.62 25.66 19.50
N LEU A 238 9.64 26.52 19.45
CA LEU A 238 10.84 26.29 18.65
C LEU A 238 11.60 25.04 19.10
N GLN A 239 11.64 24.74 20.40
CA GLN A 239 12.35 23.57 20.90
C GLN A 239 11.66 22.28 20.48
N ALA A 240 10.32 22.24 20.52
CA ALA A 240 9.54 21.12 20.02
C ALA A 240 9.75 20.89 18.52
N LEU A 241 9.73 21.96 17.71
CA LEU A 241 9.98 21.90 16.26
C LEU A 241 11.41 21.43 15.94
N THR A 242 12.41 21.98 16.63
CA THR A 242 13.82 21.59 16.47
C THR A 242 14.01 20.12 16.83
N SER A 243 13.49 19.69 17.98
CA SER A 243 13.64 18.31 18.46
C SER A 243 13.00 17.30 17.51
N LEU A 244 11.81 17.60 16.98
CA LEU A 244 11.14 16.73 16.01
C LEU A 244 11.87 16.72 14.65
N THR A 245 12.42 17.85 14.21
CA THR A 245 13.24 17.92 12.99
C THR A 245 14.51 17.08 13.12
N GLU A 246 15.24 17.20 14.23
CA GLU A 246 16.43 16.38 14.48
C GLU A 246 16.09 14.89 14.57
N LYS A 247 14.99 14.53 15.23
CA LYS A 247 14.50 13.14 15.29
C LYS A 247 14.14 12.59 13.91
N ALA A 248 13.58 13.44 13.04
CA ALA A 248 13.26 13.08 11.67
C ALA A 248 14.54 12.75 10.87
N TYR A 249 15.57 13.60 10.96
CA TYR A 249 16.88 13.32 10.35
C TYR A 249 17.57 12.09 10.97
N ASP A 250 17.52 11.91 12.30
CA ASP A 250 18.06 10.73 13.00
C ASP A 250 17.48 9.42 12.43
N THR A 251 16.22 9.45 11.98
CA THR A 251 15.51 8.30 11.42
C THR A 251 15.77 8.15 9.92
N GLN A 252 15.75 9.25 9.16
CA GLN A 252 15.74 9.22 7.70
C GLN A 252 17.12 9.03 7.07
N LEU A 253 18.15 9.70 7.58
CA LEU A 253 19.47 9.68 6.95
C LEU A 253 20.08 8.25 6.93
N PRO A 254 20.01 7.45 8.01
CA PRO A 254 20.50 6.06 7.98
C PRO A 254 19.74 5.14 7.02
N LEU A 255 18.51 5.47 6.64
CA LEU A 255 17.79 4.73 5.61
C LEU A 255 18.37 5.03 4.23
N LEU A 256 18.71 6.29 3.95
CA LEU A 256 19.34 6.66 2.67
C LEU A 256 20.76 6.12 2.53
N ASP A 257 21.49 5.92 3.62
CA ASP A 257 22.80 5.23 3.60
C ASP A 257 22.72 3.80 3.04
N GLN A 258 21.55 3.16 3.14
CA GLN A 258 21.31 1.81 2.63
C GLN A 258 20.86 1.80 1.16
N LEU A 259 20.61 2.98 0.57
CA LEU A 259 20.15 3.12 -0.80
C LEU A 259 21.28 3.65 -1.69
N PRO A 260 21.91 2.80 -2.52
CA PRO A 260 22.89 3.28 -3.48
C PRO A 260 22.26 4.31 -4.43
N PRO A 261 22.89 5.49 -4.65
CA PRO A 261 22.41 6.45 -5.62
C PRO A 261 22.53 5.88 -7.03
N ILE A 262 21.66 6.35 -7.92
CA ILE A 262 21.68 5.98 -9.35
C ILE A 262 22.13 7.17 -10.21
N THR A 263 22.80 6.90 -11.32
CA THR A 263 23.10 7.93 -12.32
C THR A 263 21.87 8.27 -13.17
N ASP A 264 21.94 9.36 -13.93
CA ASP A 264 20.97 9.71 -14.96
C ASP A 264 20.82 8.59 -16.01
N VAL A 265 21.92 7.95 -16.41
CA VAL A 265 21.91 6.81 -17.35
C VAL A 265 21.27 5.58 -16.71
N GLN A 266 21.60 5.25 -15.46
CA GLN A 266 21.01 4.09 -14.77
C GLN A 266 19.50 4.25 -14.59
N LEU A 267 19.05 5.48 -14.28
CA LEU A 267 17.64 5.82 -14.16
C LEU A 267 16.85 5.36 -15.39
N LEU A 268 17.33 5.62 -16.60
CA LEU A 268 16.64 5.28 -17.85
C LEU A 268 16.48 3.76 -18.11
N SER A 269 17.11 2.92 -17.28
CA SER A 269 17.17 1.47 -17.45
C SER A 269 16.73 0.69 -16.22
N LEU A 270 16.09 1.37 -15.25
CA LEU A 270 15.57 0.70 -14.06
C LEU A 270 14.57 -0.40 -14.45
N PRO A 271 14.59 -1.56 -13.79
CA PRO A 271 13.60 -2.59 -14.04
C PRO A 271 12.24 -2.13 -13.53
N TRP A 272 11.24 -2.18 -14.40
CA TRP A 272 9.84 -2.01 -14.03
C TRP A 272 9.22 -3.35 -13.64
N ASP A 273 8.41 -3.35 -12.57
CA ASP A 273 7.66 -4.49 -12.04
C ASP A 273 8.44 -5.84 -12.12
N PRO A 274 9.67 -5.92 -11.56
CA PRO A 274 10.51 -7.09 -11.70
C PRO A 274 9.90 -8.35 -11.07
N ASP A 275 8.98 -8.17 -10.13
CA ASP A 275 8.23 -9.23 -9.44
C ASP A 275 6.88 -9.56 -10.10
N ARG A 276 6.53 -8.86 -11.19
CA ARG A 276 5.28 -9.00 -11.96
C ARG A 276 4.02 -8.90 -11.10
N LEU A 277 4.02 -8.01 -10.12
CA LEU A 277 2.90 -7.80 -9.20
C LEU A 277 1.89 -6.79 -9.71
N VAL A 278 2.34 -5.76 -10.41
CA VAL A 278 1.45 -4.74 -11.00
C VAL A 278 0.62 -5.38 -12.11
N VAL A 279 1.24 -6.17 -12.97
CA VAL A 279 0.51 -6.90 -14.04
C VAL A 279 -0.49 -7.93 -13.49
N ARG A 280 -0.32 -8.34 -12.22
CA ARG A 280 -1.23 -9.25 -11.49
C ARG A 280 -2.34 -8.51 -10.77
N ALA A 281 -2.28 -7.19 -10.66
CA ALA A 281 -3.28 -6.38 -10.01
C ALA A 281 -4.45 -6.09 -10.97
N MET A 282 -5.66 -6.12 -10.45
CA MET A 282 -6.87 -5.81 -11.22
C MET A 282 -6.90 -4.31 -11.55
N ASP A 283 -6.57 -3.99 -12.80
CA ASP A 283 -6.61 -2.64 -13.34
C ASP A 283 -7.76 -2.51 -14.36
N PRO A 284 -8.86 -1.79 -14.04
CA PRO A 284 -9.94 -1.54 -14.99
C PRO A 284 -9.48 -0.80 -16.26
N LEU A 285 -8.40 0.00 -16.18
CA LEU A 285 -7.82 0.72 -17.32
C LEU A 285 -6.84 -0.15 -18.11
N ASN A 286 -6.41 -1.28 -17.54
CA ASN A 286 -5.50 -2.25 -18.13
C ASN A 286 -4.22 -1.61 -18.70
N SER A 287 -3.62 -0.69 -17.95
CA SER A 287 -2.47 0.11 -18.39
C SER A 287 -1.13 -0.57 -18.09
N GLY A 288 -0.97 -1.12 -16.88
CA GLY A 288 0.23 -1.78 -16.36
C GLY A 288 1.54 -0.97 -16.40
N ALA A 289 1.47 0.31 -16.81
CA ALA A 289 2.59 1.23 -16.88
C ALA A 289 2.89 1.81 -15.49
N PRO A 290 4.14 2.24 -15.19
CA PRO A 290 4.42 2.95 -13.96
C PRO A 290 3.58 4.22 -13.89
N SER A 291 2.93 4.42 -12.74
CA SER A 291 2.08 5.57 -12.51
C SER A 291 2.10 5.90 -11.02
N LEU A 292 3.23 6.46 -10.58
CA LEU A 292 3.41 6.83 -9.19
C LEU A 292 2.58 8.08 -8.88
N GLY A 293 1.51 7.90 -8.11
CA GLY A 293 0.60 8.98 -7.77
C GLY A 293 -0.75 8.94 -8.50
N ASP A 294 -1.04 7.88 -9.27
CA ASP A 294 -2.34 7.73 -9.95
C ASP A 294 -2.78 6.26 -10.05
N SER A 295 -2.04 5.36 -10.71
CA SER A 295 -2.63 4.06 -11.03
C SER A 295 -1.78 2.81 -10.82
N SER A 296 -0.47 2.87 -10.56
CA SER A 296 0.34 1.64 -10.46
C SER A 296 1.65 1.80 -9.71
N SER A 297 1.90 0.91 -8.73
CA SER A 297 3.14 0.92 -7.95
C SER A 297 3.68 -0.48 -7.65
N SER A 298 5.01 -0.62 -7.59
CA SER A 298 5.69 -1.84 -7.15
C SER A 298 6.70 -1.47 -6.06
N VAL A 299 6.42 -1.87 -4.82
CA VAL A 299 7.15 -1.43 -3.63
C VAL A 299 7.33 -2.54 -2.59
N GLY A 300 8.17 -2.30 -1.60
CA GLY A 300 8.28 -3.11 -0.39
C GLY A 300 7.35 -2.64 0.72
N LEU A 301 7.55 -3.20 1.91
CA LEU A 301 6.69 -2.94 3.07
C LEU A 301 6.67 -1.46 3.45
N ARG A 302 7.82 -0.77 3.42
CA ARG A 302 7.85 0.65 3.78
C ARG A 302 7.15 1.49 2.71
N GLY A 303 7.42 1.23 1.43
CA GLY A 303 6.76 1.91 0.32
C GLY A 303 5.23 1.84 0.38
N ILE A 304 4.65 0.65 0.57
CA ILE A 304 3.18 0.49 0.61
C ILE A 304 2.55 1.13 1.86
N LEU A 305 3.30 1.30 2.94
CA LEU A 305 2.78 1.94 4.16
C LEU A 305 2.63 3.46 4.00
N HIS A 306 3.26 4.09 3.02
CA HIS A 306 3.05 5.51 2.79
C HIS A 306 1.62 5.84 2.36
N VAL A 307 0.99 4.94 1.60
CA VAL A 307 -0.40 5.07 1.11
C VAL A 307 -1.43 4.42 2.05
N ALA A 308 -0.99 3.78 3.12
CA ALA A 308 -1.89 3.20 4.12
C ALA A 308 -2.40 4.29 5.09
N PRO A 309 -3.71 4.56 5.17
CA PRO A 309 -4.22 5.59 6.07
C PRO A 309 -4.13 5.18 7.54
N ASP A 310 -4.36 3.88 7.84
CA ASP A 310 -4.10 3.26 9.14
C ASP A 310 -2.84 2.38 9.09
N ARG A 311 -1.68 3.04 9.16
CA ARG A 311 -0.37 2.38 9.02
C ARG A 311 -0.12 1.30 10.06
N ALA A 312 -0.66 1.46 11.27
CA ALA A 312 -0.46 0.49 12.35
C ALA A 312 -1.16 -0.83 12.01
N THR A 313 -2.43 -0.76 11.60
CA THR A 313 -3.19 -1.95 11.17
C THR A 313 -2.57 -2.56 9.92
N ALA A 314 -2.26 -1.76 8.90
CA ALA A 314 -1.60 -2.24 7.68
C ALA A 314 -0.28 -2.97 7.97
N ARG A 315 0.60 -2.38 8.79
CA ARG A 315 1.89 -2.96 9.15
C ARG A 315 1.73 -4.28 9.91
N SER A 316 0.78 -4.33 10.86
CA SER A 316 0.49 -5.56 11.61
C SER A 316 -0.01 -6.66 10.69
N SER A 317 -0.98 -6.34 9.84
CA SER A 317 -1.59 -7.29 8.91
C SER A 317 -0.56 -7.82 7.91
N TYR A 318 0.20 -6.95 7.23
CA TYR A 318 1.22 -7.38 6.27
C TYR A 318 2.33 -8.22 6.90
N LYS A 319 2.75 -7.93 8.14
CA LYS A 319 3.68 -8.79 8.87
C LYS A 319 3.07 -10.15 9.17
N ALA A 320 1.81 -10.20 9.62
CA ALA A 320 1.12 -11.45 9.91
C ALA A 320 0.85 -12.29 8.64
N MET A 321 0.78 -11.66 7.46
CA MET A 321 0.72 -12.34 6.16
C MET A 321 2.06 -12.93 5.69
N ASN A 322 3.18 -12.67 6.39
CA ASN A 322 4.52 -12.87 5.85
C ASN A 322 4.67 -12.24 4.45
N ALA A 323 4.17 -11.00 4.29
CA ALA A 323 4.22 -10.28 3.03
C ALA A 323 5.67 -9.90 2.66
N VAL A 324 6.02 -10.11 1.39
CA VAL A 324 7.37 -9.92 0.84
C VAL A 324 7.44 -8.70 -0.06
N ARG A 325 6.48 -8.55 -0.98
CA ARG A 325 6.42 -7.46 -1.97
C ARG A 325 4.97 -7.10 -2.30
N PHE A 326 4.78 -5.88 -2.79
CA PHE A 326 3.47 -5.29 -3.04
C PHE A 326 3.45 -4.70 -4.45
N GLY A 327 2.42 -5.06 -5.21
CA GLY A 327 2.01 -4.35 -6.41
C GLY A 327 0.66 -3.70 -6.16
N SER A 328 0.40 -2.55 -6.74
CA SER A 328 -0.94 -1.98 -6.83
C SER A 328 -1.25 -1.60 -8.27
N ALA A 329 -2.52 -1.74 -8.64
CA ALA A 329 -3.06 -1.10 -9.82
C ALA A 329 -4.52 -0.66 -9.59
N GLY A 330 -4.83 0.62 -9.84
CA GLY A 330 -6.11 1.23 -9.45
C GLY A 330 -6.45 0.98 -7.98
N ASP A 331 -7.67 0.51 -7.71
CA ASP A 331 -8.15 0.18 -6.35
C ASP A 331 -7.79 -1.24 -5.89
N SER A 332 -6.77 -1.86 -6.50
CA SER A 332 -6.34 -3.22 -6.16
C SER A 332 -4.90 -3.26 -5.65
N ILE A 333 -4.67 -4.12 -4.66
CA ILE A 333 -3.35 -4.47 -4.16
C ILE A 333 -3.12 -5.95 -4.36
N VAL A 334 -1.96 -6.32 -4.89
CA VAL A 334 -1.44 -7.67 -4.89
C VAL A 334 -0.28 -7.76 -3.91
N VAL A 335 -0.43 -8.63 -2.93
CA VAL A 335 0.61 -8.96 -1.96
C VAL A 335 1.22 -10.29 -2.35
N ARG A 336 2.53 -10.31 -2.62
CA ARG A 336 3.28 -11.57 -2.66
C ARG A 336 3.69 -11.93 -1.24
N THR A 337 3.22 -13.07 -0.75
CA THR A 337 3.60 -13.65 0.53
C THR A 337 4.76 -14.64 0.37
N GLU A 338 5.34 -15.07 1.47
CA GLU A 338 6.46 -16.03 1.49
C GLU A 338 6.11 -17.36 0.80
N ASN A 339 4.86 -17.84 0.93
CA ASN A 339 4.41 -19.11 0.40
C ASN A 339 2.87 -19.21 0.35
N ASP A 340 2.35 -20.23 -0.32
CA ASP A 340 0.91 -20.49 -0.49
C ASP A 340 0.14 -20.60 0.83
N GLU A 341 0.78 -21.17 1.87
CA GLU A 341 0.17 -21.27 3.20
C GLU A 341 -0.04 -19.89 3.83
N SER A 342 0.94 -18.99 3.68
CA SER A 342 0.87 -17.62 4.21
C SER A 342 -0.22 -16.80 3.52
N ALA A 343 -0.36 -16.92 2.19
CA ALA A 343 -1.46 -16.29 1.45
C ALA A 343 -2.82 -16.82 1.88
N ARG A 344 -2.98 -18.15 2.00
CA ARG A 344 -4.23 -18.75 2.48
C ARG A 344 -4.57 -18.29 3.89
N LYS A 345 -3.56 -18.26 4.78
CA LYS A 345 -3.70 -17.81 6.15
C LYS A 345 -4.15 -16.34 6.23
N ALA A 346 -3.67 -15.49 5.33
CA ALA A 346 -4.10 -14.10 5.25
C ALA A 346 -5.62 -13.97 5.10
N VAL A 347 -6.23 -14.84 4.29
CA VAL A 347 -7.67 -14.88 4.07
C VAL A 347 -8.38 -15.54 5.26
N THR A 348 -7.93 -16.71 5.73
CA THR A 348 -8.62 -17.43 6.82
C THR A 348 -8.63 -16.64 8.12
N ASP A 349 -7.54 -15.92 8.40
CA ASP A 349 -7.37 -15.12 9.61
C ASP A 349 -7.87 -13.68 9.42
N LYS A 350 -8.37 -13.33 8.21
CA LYS A 350 -8.95 -12.03 7.87
C LYS A 350 -7.99 -10.87 8.14
N LEU A 351 -6.74 -10.99 7.66
CA LEU A 351 -5.67 -10.02 7.88
C LEU A 351 -5.83 -8.77 7.01
N PHE A 352 -6.99 -8.10 7.03
CA PHE A 352 -7.19 -6.88 6.23
C PHE A 352 -6.19 -5.78 6.64
N PRO A 353 -5.56 -5.06 5.69
CA PRO A 353 -4.58 -4.02 6.00
C PRO A 353 -5.22 -2.68 6.40
N PHE A 354 -6.47 -2.70 6.86
CA PHE A 354 -7.22 -1.54 7.32
C PHE A 354 -8.31 -1.99 8.29
N ALA A 355 -8.85 -1.03 9.04
CA ALA A 355 -9.86 -1.31 10.06
C ALA A 355 -11.17 -1.80 9.42
N THR A 356 -11.68 -2.93 9.92
CA THR A 356 -12.96 -3.53 9.52
C THR A 356 -13.95 -3.55 10.67
N THR A 357 -15.22 -3.33 10.39
CA THR A 357 -16.29 -3.23 11.40
C THR A 357 -17.09 -4.53 11.56
N ARG A 358 -17.33 -5.25 10.47
CA ARG A 358 -18.01 -6.55 10.47
C ARG A 358 -17.64 -7.39 9.25
N SER A 359 -17.80 -8.70 9.37
CA SER A 359 -17.66 -9.60 8.22
C SER A 359 -18.81 -9.39 7.23
N ALA A 360 -18.50 -9.53 5.94
CA ALA A 360 -19.47 -9.57 4.84
C ALA A 360 -19.45 -10.97 4.20
N ALA A 361 -20.48 -11.30 3.42
CA ALA A 361 -20.48 -12.54 2.66
C ALA A 361 -19.31 -12.55 1.65
N PRO A 362 -18.55 -13.65 1.52
CA PRO A 362 -17.55 -13.79 0.47
C PRO A 362 -18.23 -13.97 -0.92
N PRO A 363 -17.51 -13.73 -2.02
CA PRO A 363 -18.00 -14.02 -3.36
C PRO A 363 -18.28 -15.53 -3.54
N LEU A 364 -19.32 -15.84 -4.31
CA LEU A 364 -19.71 -17.23 -4.56
C LEU A 364 -18.69 -17.96 -5.44
N ASN A 365 -18.45 -19.23 -5.14
CA ASN A 365 -17.60 -20.13 -5.93
C ASN A 365 -16.12 -19.73 -6.04
N ILE A 366 -15.64 -18.83 -5.20
CA ILE A 366 -14.22 -18.46 -5.12
C ILE A 366 -13.61 -19.07 -3.84
N PRO A 367 -12.69 -20.04 -3.95
CA PRO A 367 -12.00 -20.58 -2.78
C PRO A 367 -11.11 -19.50 -2.15
N ASP A 368 -10.75 -19.69 -0.88
CA ASP A 368 -9.84 -18.82 -0.17
C ASP A 368 -10.17 -17.32 -0.37
N SER A 369 -11.43 -16.98 -0.15
CA SER A 369 -11.95 -15.61 -0.20
C SER A 369 -12.61 -15.19 1.11
N THR A 370 -12.46 -13.91 1.47
CA THR A 370 -13.09 -13.31 2.64
C THR A 370 -13.42 -11.85 2.36
N CYS A 371 -14.53 -11.36 2.92
CA CYS A 371 -14.93 -9.96 2.76
C CYS A 371 -15.36 -9.36 4.11
N ALA A 372 -15.25 -8.04 4.20
CA ALA A 372 -15.66 -7.27 5.37
C ALA A 372 -16.20 -5.90 4.97
N GLU A 373 -16.95 -5.29 5.88
CA GLU A 373 -17.21 -3.85 5.83
C GLU A 373 -16.05 -3.12 6.52
N THR A 374 -15.56 -2.07 5.87
CA THR A 374 -14.51 -1.19 6.39
C THR A 374 -15.07 -0.28 7.48
N SER A 375 -14.19 0.38 8.22
CA SER A 375 -14.59 1.60 8.92
C SER A 375 -14.78 2.71 7.89
N GLU A 376 -15.96 3.35 7.87
CA GLU A 376 -16.30 4.40 6.88
C GLU A 376 -15.26 5.55 6.83
N LYS A 377 -14.48 5.76 7.90
CA LYS A 377 -13.39 6.75 7.97
C LYS A 377 -12.25 6.32 8.89
N TYR A 378 -11.03 6.73 8.56
CA TYR A 378 -9.91 6.84 9.49
C TYR A 378 -9.42 8.29 9.53
N GLY A 379 -9.91 9.05 10.50
CA GLY A 379 -9.70 10.49 10.50
C GLY A 379 -10.44 11.17 9.34
N THR A 380 -9.72 11.90 8.49
CA THR A 380 -10.27 12.58 7.31
C THR A 380 -10.37 11.66 6.09
N ALA A 381 -9.53 10.63 6.03
CA ALA A 381 -9.48 9.63 4.98
C ALA A 381 -10.79 8.83 4.91
N ARG A 382 -11.35 8.71 3.70
CA ARG A 382 -12.54 7.92 3.38
C ARG A 382 -12.15 6.59 2.75
N PHE A 383 -12.84 5.53 3.16
CA PHE A 383 -12.70 4.22 2.55
C PHE A 383 -13.98 3.84 1.84
N ASP A 384 -13.82 3.11 0.75
CA ASP A 384 -14.87 2.26 0.20
C ASP A 384 -15.46 1.37 1.29
N ARG A 385 -16.78 1.21 1.26
CA ARG A 385 -17.51 0.48 2.31
C ARG A 385 -17.11 -0.99 2.43
N PHE A 386 -16.79 -1.68 1.34
CA PHE A 386 -16.49 -3.10 1.34
C PHE A 386 -15.07 -3.38 0.87
N VAL A 387 -14.48 -4.42 1.47
CA VAL A 387 -13.24 -5.03 1.03
C VAL A 387 -13.45 -6.52 0.82
N CYS A 388 -12.76 -7.07 -0.17
CA CYS A 388 -12.53 -8.51 -0.27
C CYS A 388 -11.04 -8.81 -0.41
N MET A 389 -10.62 -9.92 0.18
CA MET A 389 -9.34 -10.57 -0.05
C MET A 389 -9.56 -11.92 -0.71
N VAL A 390 -8.73 -12.23 -1.69
CA VAL A 390 -8.68 -13.54 -2.37
C VAL A 390 -7.24 -14.03 -2.35
N ALA A 391 -7.02 -15.33 -2.17
CA ALA A 391 -5.69 -15.93 -2.27
C ALA A 391 -5.61 -16.93 -3.42
N TYR A 392 -4.50 -16.91 -4.13
CA TYR A 392 -4.15 -17.89 -5.15
C TYR A 392 -2.64 -18.09 -5.17
N HIS A 393 -2.19 -19.33 -4.97
CA HIS A 393 -0.79 -19.64 -4.61
C HIS A 393 -0.29 -18.71 -3.50
N ASN A 394 0.92 -18.17 -3.63
CA ASN A 394 1.54 -17.27 -2.66
C ASN A 394 1.10 -15.81 -2.82
N TYR A 395 0.04 -15.52 -3.60
CA TYR A 395 -0.47 -14.17 -3.81
C TYR A 395 -1.78 -13.94 -3.07
N VAL A 396 -1.94 -12.73 -2.55
CA VAL A 396 -3.21 -12.22 -2.01
C VAL A 396 -3.62 -10.99 -2.80
N GLY A 397 -4.78 -11.04 -3.42
CA GLY A 397 -5.43 -9.88 -4.04
C GLY A 397 -6.36 -9.21 -3.03
N ILE A 398 -6.29 -7.89 -2.95
CA ILE A 398 -7.13 -7.05 -2.08
C ILE A 398 -7.84 -6.04 -2.99
N VAL A 399 -9.16 -5.99 -2.90
CA VAL A 399 -10.00 -5.09 -3.70
C VAL A 399 -11.04 -4.40 -2.83
N THR A 400 -11.41 -3.18 -3.19
CA THR A 400 -12.43 -2.40 -2.49
C THR A 400 -13.52 -1.90 -3.43
N SER A 401 -14.71 -1.64 -2.86
CA SER A 401 -15.82 -0.94 -3.51
C SER A 401 -16.88 -0.51 -2.50
N ASP A 402 -17.64 0.53 -2.82
CA ASP A 402 -18.81 0.95 -2.03
C ASP A 402 -20.01 -0.02 -2.11
N GLN A 403 -20.02 -0.95 -3.08
CA GLN A 403 -21.14 -1.88 -3.29
C GLN A 403 -20.69 -3.33 -3.14
N LEU A 404 -21.45 -4.13 -2.40
CA LEU A 404 -21.12 -5.54 -2.15
C LEU A 404 -21.04 -6.37 -3.44
N VAL A 405 -21.96 -6.13 -4.38
CA VAL A 405 -21.97 -6.83 -5.67
C VAL A 405 -20.73 -6.48 -6.50
N ASP A 406 -20.35 -5.20 -6.52
CA ASP A 406 -19.20 -4.74 -7.29
C ASP A 406 -17.88 -5.27 -6.68
N VAL A 407 -17.71 -5.24 -5.35
CA VAL A 407 -16.50 -5.83 -4.72
C VAL A 407 -16.40 -7.34 -4.96
N HIS A 408 -17.54 -8.05 -5.04
CA HIS A 408 -17.55 -9.47 -5.41
C HIS A 408 -17.07 -9.69 -6.84
N GLN A 409 -17.50 -8.87 -7.78
CA GLN A 409 -17.05 -8.92 -9.18
C GLN A 409 -15.56 -8.55 -9.31
N ARG A 410 -15.10 -7.54 -8.59
CA ARG A 410 -13.67 -7.19 -8.49
C ARG A 410 -12.84 -8.34 -7.90
N ALA A 411 -13.34 -9.01 -6.86
CA ALA A 411 -12.67 -10.14 -6.23
C ALA A 411 -12.58 -11.35 -7.17
N ALA A 412 -13.65 -11.62 -7.92
CA ALA A 412 -13.69 -12.62 -8.98
C ALA A 412 -12.68 -12.33 -10.09
N ALA A 413 -12.65 -11.09 -10.58
CA ALA A 413 -11.69 -10.64 -11.57
C ALA A 413 -10.25 -10.77 -11.08
N GLN A 414 -9.97 -10.29 -9.87
CA GLN A 414 -8.64 -10.39 -9.25
C GLN A 414 -8.19 -11.84 -9.07
N TYR A 415 -9.08 -12.75 -8.64
CA TYR A 415 -8.75 -14.18 -8.55
C TYR A 415 -8.45 -14.77 -9.93
N SER A 416 -9.26 -14.46 -10.95
CA SER A 416 -9.04 -14.90 -12.33
C SER A 416 -7.71 -14.41 -12.89
N ILE A 417 -7.34 -13.15 -12.64
CA ILE A 417 -6.04 -12.59 -13.06
C ILE A 417 -4.90 -13.38 -12.42
N LEU A 418 -4.95 -13.63 -11.10
CA LEU A 418 -3.91 -14.40 -10.42
C LEU A 418 -3.79 -15.83 -10.97
N ALA A 419 -4.92 -16.48 -11.27
CA ALA A 419 -4.96 -17.82 -11.87
C ALA A 419 -4.44 -17.87 -13.31
N ASN A 420 -4.65 -16.80 -14.08
CA ASN A 420 -4.19 -16.70 -15.46
C ASN A 420 -2.75 -16.16 -15.58
N ALA A 421 -2.15 -15.73 -14.47
CA ALA A 421 -0.82 -15.14 -14.45
C ALA A 421 0.27 -16.22 -14.46
N ARG A 422 0.82 -16.46 -15.65
CA ARG A 422 1.95 -17.40 -15.86
C ARG A 422 3.27 -16.89 -15.29
#